data_AF-A0A8C0HE52-F1
#
_entry.id   AF-A0A8C0HE52-F1
#
_cell.length_a   1.000
_cell.length_b   1.000
_cell.length_c   1.000
_cell.angle_alpha   90.00
_cell.angle_beta   90.00
_cell.angle_gamma   90.00
#
_symmetry.space_group_name_H-M   'P 1'
#
loop_
_entity.id
_entity.type
_entity.pdbx_description
1 polymer ?
#
loop_
_entity_poly.entity_id
_entity_poly.type
_entity_poly.pdbx_seq_one_letter_code
_entity_poly.pdbx_strand_id
1 'polypeptide(L)'
;MEQESILEELLLKKSQQKKKISPINYKERLFVLTKTNLSYYEYDKEVRNHFKIRCVETVNQEEQAPLERQYPFQVRSRNTKLIFSVVNHYF
;
A
#
# COMPACT_ATOMS: atom_id res chain seq x y z
N MET A 1 -16.86 -17.50 6.36
CA MET A 1 -16.06 -17.12 7.55
C MET A 1 -15.36 -15.85 7.16
N GLU A 2 -15.75 -14.71 7.74
CA GLU A 2 -15.00 -13.47 7.55
C GLU A 2 -13.58 -13.72 8.02
N GLN A 3 -12.61 -13.44 7.15
CA GLN A 3 -11.22 -13.71 7.44
C GLN A 3 -10.77 -12.63 8.43
N GLU A 4 -10.49 -13.03 9.67
CA GLU A 4 -10.06 -12.10 10.73
C GLU A 4 -8.90 -11.23 10.26
N SER A 5 -9.05 -9.91 10.42
CA SER A 5 -8.01 -8.94 10.08
C SER A 5 -6.89 -8.99 11.10
N ILE A 6 -5.66 -8.99 10.60
CA ILE A 6 -4.43 -8.93 11.41
C ILE A 6 -4.09 -7.47 11.71
N LEU A 7 -4.23 -6.62 10.69
CA LEU A 7 -3.92 -5.20 10.78
C LEU A 7 -4.86 -4.42 9.87
N GLU A 8 -5.36 -3.30 10.38
CA GLU A 8 -6.11 -2.32 9.61
C GLU A 8 -5.48 -0.94 9.85
N GLU A 9 -5.02 -0.28 8.79
CA GLU A 9 -4.27 0.97 8.94
C GLU A 9 -4.38 1.86 7.69
N LEU A 10 -4.31 3.18 7.88
CA LEU A 10 -4.19 4.15 6.80
C LEU A 10 -2.74 4.21 6.32
N LEU A 11 -2.49 3.87 5.06
CA LEU A 11 -1.15 3.94 4.46
C LEU A 11 -1.19 4.75 3.16
N LEU A 12 -0.04 5.35 2.79
CA LEU A 12 0.12 6.01 1.50
C LEU A 12 0.41 4.99 0.40
N LYS A 13 -0.53 4.83 -0.52
CA LYS A 13 -0.35 3.99 -1.70
C LYS A 13 0.28 4.77 -2.85
N LYS A 14 1.40 4.27 -3.39
CA LYS A 14 1.98 4.76 -4.65
C LYS A 14 1.15 4.29 -5.85
N SER A 15 0.89 5.18 -6.81
CA SER A 15 0.28 4.83 -8.09
C SER A 15 1.28 4.06 -8.97
N GLN A 16 0.79 3.08 -9.73
CA GLN A 16 1.62 2.40 -10.71
C GLN A 16 1.69 3.25 -11.98
N GLN A 17 2.87 3.78 -12.28
CA GLN A 17 3.09 4.54 -13.51
C GLN A 17 3.04 3.60 -14.72
N LYS A 18 2.17 3.90 -15.69
CA LYS A 18 2.16 3.19 -16.98
C LYS A 18 3.24 3.71 -17.95
N LYS A 19 3.58 5.00 -17.83
CA LYS A 19 4.65 5.67 -18.60
C LYS A 19 5.66 6.28 -17.63
N LYS A 20 6.96 6.19 -17.93
CA LYS A 20 8.03 6.72 -17.06
C LYS A 20 7.91 8.21 -16.76
N ILE A 21 7.40 8.99 -17.71
CA ILE A 21 7.24 10.45 -17.58
C ILE A 21 5.98 10.88 -16.82
N SER A 22 5.04 9.96 -16.56
CA SER A 22 3.81 10.32 -15.83
C SER A 22 4.15 10.67 -14.39
N PRO A 23 3.49 11.66 -13.77
CA PRO A 23 3.76 11.98 -12.37
C PRO A 23 3.45 10.79 -11.45
N ILE A 24 4.31 10.60 -10.44
CA ILE A 24 4.05 9.67 -9.35
C ILE A 24 3.00 10.31 -8.44
N ASN A 25 1.93 9.56 -8.15
CA ASN A 25 0.89 10.03 -7.23
C ASN A 25 0.82 9.11 -6.02
N TYR A 26 0.65 9.69 -4.83
CA TYR A 26 0.42 8.97 -3.58
C TYR A 26 -0.97 9.30 -3.09
N LYS A 27 -1.71 8.28 -2.64
CA LYS A 27 -3.02 8.48 -2.03
C LYS A 27 -3.15 7.63 -0.79
N GLU A 28 -3.70 8.21 0.26
CA GLU A 28 -4.01 7.50 1.49
C GLU A 28 -5.16 6.51 1.27
N ARG A 29 -5.01 5.29 1.76
CA ARG A 29 -6.04 4.24 1.66
C ARG A 29 -6.08 3.48 2.97
N LEU A 30 -7.27 3.03 3.36
CA LEU A 30 -7.41 2.07 4.44
C LEU A 30 -6.99 0.70 3.91
N PHE A 31 -5.96 0.12 4.52
CA PHE A 31 -5.48 -1.22 4.23
C PHE A 31 -6.05 -2.19 5.24
N VAL A 32 -6.46 -3.35 4.76
CA VAL A 32 -6.89 -4.48 5.59
C VAL A 32 -6.04 -5.67 5.23
N LEU A 33 -5.22 -6.11 6.17
CA LEU A 33 -4.33 -7.26 6.04
C LEU A 33 -4.96 -8.47 6.73
N THR A 34 -5.03 -9.59 6.01
CA THR A 34 -5.37 -10.90 6.57
C THR A 34 -4.17 -11.83 6.41
N LYS A 35 -4.26 -13.06 6.95
CA LYS A 35 -3.21 -14.08 6.81
C LYS A 35 -2.80 -14.36 5.36
N THR A 36 -3.67 -14.08 4.39
CA THR A 36 -3.44 -14.46 2.98
C THR A 36 -3.65 -13.33 1.99
N ASN A 37 -4.35 -12.27 2.38
CA ASN A 37 -4.78 -11.22 1.47
C ASN A 37 -4.45 -9.83 2.02
N LEU A 38 -4.21 -8.91 1.10
CA LEU A 38 -4.18 -7.48 1.37
C LEU A 38 -5.28 -6.83 0.52
N SER A 39 -6.15 -6.08 1.16
CA SER A 39 -7.19 -5.29 0.51
C SER A 39 -6.97 -3.81 0.81
N TYR A 40 -7.47 -2.93 -0.06
CA TYR A 40 -7.51 -1.50 0.25
C TYR A 40 -8.80 -0.83 -0.20
N TYR A 41 -9.18 0.20 0.56
CA TYR A 41 -10.44 0.90 0.43
C TYR A 41 -10.20 2.40 0.24
N GLU A 42 -11.11 3.03 -0.52
CA GLU A 42 -11.26 4.48 -0.48
C GLU A 42 -12.17 4.89 0.68
N TYR A 43 -12.18 6.19 0.99
CA TYR A 43 -12.99 6.76 2.07
C TYR A 43 -14.48 6.39 1.98
N ASP A 44 -14.99 6.14 0.76
CA ASP A 44 -16.37 5.73 0.50
C ASP A 44 -16.61 4.21 0.67
N LYS A 45 -15.65 3.49 1.29
CA LYS A 45 -15.69 2.05 1.68
C LYS A 45 -15.89 1.03 0.56
N GLU A 46 -15.90 1.43 -0.71
CA GLU A 46 -15.85 0.48 -1.82
C GLU A 46 -14.47 -0.18 -1.91
N VAL A 47 -14.45 -1.52 -1.91
CA VAL A 47 -13.22 -2.30 -2.14
C VAL A 47 -12.68 -1.95 -3.51
N ARG A 48 -11.53 -1.28 -3.57
CA ARG A 48 -10.91 -0.97 -4.86
C ARG A 48 -10.22 -2.18 -5.45
N ASN A 49 -9.53 -2.97 -4.62
CA ASN A 49 -8.84 -4.19 -5.06
C ASN A 49 -8.55 -5.15 -3.89
N HIS A 50 -8.48 -6.44 -4.23
CA HIS A 50 -8.01 -7.52 -3.37
C HIS A 50 -6.72 -8.12 -3.96
N PHE A 51 -5.73 -8.43 -3.12
CA PHE A 51 -4.47 -9.02 -3.55
C PHE A 51 -4.11 -10.24 -2.71
N LYS A 52 -3.89 -11.38 -3.36
CA LYS A 52 -3.26 -12.52 -2.71
C LYS A 52 -1.78 -12.23 -2.53
N ILE A 53 -1.31 -12.23 -1.29
CA ILE A 53 0.08 -11.93 -0.95
C ILE A 53 0.95 -13.10 -1.40
N ARG A 54 2.06 -12.82 -2.09
CA ARG A 54 3.11 -13.81 -2.38
C ARG A 54 4.41 -13.48 -1.69
N CYS A 55 4.78 -12.22 -1.69
CA CYS A 55 6.04 -11.74 -1.14
C CYS A 55 5.88 -10.30 -0.66
N VAL A 56 6.57 -9.98 0.42
CA VAL A 56 6.67 -8.63 1.00
C VAL A 56 8.15 -8.33 1.18
N GLU A 57 8.58 -7.15 0.74
CA GLU A 57 9.98 -6.72 0.82
C GLU A 57 10.03 -5.25 1.25
N THR A 58 11.04 -4.86 2.02
CA THR A 58 11.34 -3.45 2.25
C THR A 58 11.87 -2.82 0.96
N VAL A 59 11.61 -1.54 0.76
CA VAL A 59 12.09 -0.78 -0.40
C VAL A 59 13.06 0.28 0.10
N ASN A 60 14.12 0.54 -0.68
CA ASN A 60 15.02 1.64 -0.38
C ASN A 60 14.24 2.95 -0.40
N GLN A 61 14.43 3.75 0.64
CA GLN A 61 13.82 5.07 0.74
C GLN A 61 14.38 5.99 -0.35
N GLU A 62 13.52 6.84 -0.92
CA GLU A 62 13.96 7.89 -1.85
C GLU A 62 14.75 8.94 -1.05
N GLU A 63 15.89 9.40 -1.58
CA GLU A 63 16.85 10.26 -0.85
C GLU A 63 16.23 11.55 -0.28
N GLN A 64 15.22 12.08 -0.96
CA GLN A 64 14.48 13.29 -0.57
C GLN A 64 13.00 13.00 -0.28
N ALA A 65 12.67 11.78 0.18
CA ALA A 65 11.30 11.44 0.54
C ALA A 65 10.79 12.34 1.68
N PRO A 66 9.59 12.95 1.56
CA PRO A 66 8.94 13.60 2.68
C PRO A 66 8.65 12.58 3.79
N LEU A 67 8.47 13.07 5.02
CA LEU A 67 8.37 12.23 6.22
C LEU A 67 7.21 11.22 6.17
N GLU A 68 6.10 11.62 5.52
CA GLU A 68 4.92 10.80 5.26
C GLU A 68 5.19 9.61 4.32
N ARG A 69 6.30 9.61 3.59
CA ARG A 69 6.66 8.57 2.62
C ARG A 69 7.83 7.70 3.07
N GLN A 70 8.28 7.88 4.30
CA GLN A 70 9.35 7.09 4.88
C GLN A 70 8.94 5.62 5.07
N TYR A 71 9.94 4.76 5.20
CA TYR A 71 9.77 3.31 5.41
C TYR A 71 8.88 2.62 4.36
N PRO A 72 9.15 2.82 3.05
CA PRO A 72 8.35 2.16 2.03
C PRO A 72 8.59 0.65 2.04
N PHE A 73 7.53 -0.09 1.75
CA PHE A 73 7.58 -1.52 1.51
C PHE A 73 6.76 -1.87 0.27
N GLN A 74 7.06 -3.03 -0.32
CA GLN A 74 6.38 -3.53 -1.50
C GLN A 74 5.72 -4.88 -1.24
N VAL A 75 4.52 -5.03 -1.78
CA VAL A 75 3.79 -6.29 -1.80
C VAL A 75 3.68 -6.76 -3.24
N ARG A 76 4.17 -7.97 -3.50
CA ARG A 76 4.10 -8.62 -4.81
C ARG A 76 3.01 -9.67 -4.79
N SER A 77 2.11 -9.59 -5.79
CA SER A 77 1.14 -10.62 -6.15
C SER A 77 1.50 -11.22 -7.52
N ARG A 78 0.72 -12.19 -8.02
CA ARG A 78 0.98 -12.88 -9.30
C ARG A 78 1.27 -11.92 -10.46
N ASN A 79 0.43 -10.91 -10.61
CA ASN A 79 0.46 -10.01 -11.77
C ASN A 79 0.66 -8.54 -11.39
N THR A 80 0.75 -8.23 -10.10
CA THR A 80 0.72 -6.85 -9.60
C THR A 80 1.79 -6.65 -8.55
N LYS A 81 2.47 -5.51 -8.64
CA LYS A 81 3.38 -4.99 -7.62
C LYS A 81 2.77 -3.73 -7.05
N LEU A 82 2.62 -3.68 -5.73
CA LEU A 82 2.14 -2.51 -5.01
C LEU A 82 3.24 -2.00 -4.10
N ILE A 83 3.37 -0.69 -4.00
CA ILE A 83 4.30 -0.02 -3.09
C ILE A 83 3.48 0.87 -2.18
N PHE A 84 3.74 0.74 -0.89
CA PHE A 84 3.08 1.46 0.18
C PHE A 84 4.16 2.14 1.05
N SER A 85 3.81 3.28 1.62
CA SER A 85 4.58 3.92 2.69
C SER A 85 3.69 4.06 3.91
N VAL A 86 4.28 3.91 5.09
CA VAL A 86 3.58 4.11 6.35
C VAL A 86 3.26 5.60 6.48
N VAL A 87 2.00 5.93 6.75
CA VAL A 87 1.65 7.30 7.12
C VAL A 87 2.03 7.44 8.58
N ASN A 88 3.12 8.16 8.87
CA ASN A 88 3.43 8.55 10.23
C ASN A 88 2.38 9.58 10.68
N HIS A 89 1.26 9.12 11.21
CA HIS A 89 0.41 9.98 12.04
C HIS A 89 1.21 10.25 13.32
N TYR A 90 1.77 11.45 13.43
CA TYR A 90 2.46 11.88 14.64
C TYR A 90 1.54 11.72 15.85
N PHE A 91 2.05 11.08 16.90
CA PHE A 91 1.56 11.23 18.27
C PHE A 91 1.89 12.64 18.78
#